data_AF-A0A0A2JY17-F1
#
_entry.id   AF-A0A0A2JY17-F1
#
_cell.length_a   1.000
_cell.length_b   1.000
_cell.length_c   1.000
_cell.angle_alpha   90.00
_cell.angle_beta   90.00
_cell.angle_gamma   90.00
#
_symmetry.space_group_name_H-M   'P 1'
#
loop_
_entity.id
_entity.type
_entity.pdbx_description
1 polymer ?
#
loop_
_entity_poly.entity_id
_entity_poly.type
_entity_poly.pdbx_seq_one_letter_code
_entity_poly.pdbx_strand_id
1 'polypeptide(L)'
;MHRARSAVLTSDEMVEVRAAQRTFEGAYVRTALSQFSFALVVLKIFTAEFYSIGALFAIYGTGVLIIGLFRRSQGNRQFFSEVGEDGIHRHKFRTSGNAVLVLTALSIAAYACLIGLTLNLSN
;
A
#
# COMPACT_ATOMS: atom_id res chain seq x y z
N MET A 1 17.86 -6.57 19.39
CA MET A 1 16.38 -6.35 19.33
C MET A 1 15.80 -5.60 20.57
N HIS A 2 16.60 -5.02 21.47
CA HIS A 2 16.08 -4.40 22.70
C HIS A 2 15.56 -2.94 22.56
N ARG A 3 16.00 -2.15 21.57
CA ARG A 3 15.70 -0.71 21.46
C ARG A 3 14.38 -0.36 20.75
N ALA A 4 13.81 -1.27 19.95
CA ALA A 4 12.54 -1.05 19.25
C ALA A 4 11.34 -0.89 20.21
N ARG A 5 11.47 -1.31 21.48
CA ARG A 5 10.46 -1.13 22.53
C ARG A 5 10.75 0.03 23.49
N SER A 6 11.92 0.67 23.41
CA SER A 6 12.38 1.66 24.41
C SER A 6 12.88 2.98 23.82
N ALA A 7 12.83 3.16 22.50
CA ALA A 7 13.22 4.43 21.88
C ALA A 7 12.11 5.47 22.08
N VAL A 8 12.31 6.38 23.02
CA VAL A 8 11.59 7.67 23.01
C VAL A 8 12.06 8.41 21.77
N LEU A 9 11.18 8.52 20.77
CA LEU A 9 11.44 9.32 19.57
C LEU A 9 11.65 10.78 19.97
N THR A 10 12.66 11.41 19.41
CA THR A 10 12.84 12.85 19.50
C THR A 10 11.65 13.57 18.85
N SER A 11 11.43 14.84 19.21
CA SER A 11 10.33 15.63 18.62
C SER A 11 10.39 15.72 17.10
N ASP A 12 11.60 15.75 16.54
CA ASP A 12 11.84 15.83 15.10
C ASP A 12 11.50 14.51 14.38
N GLU A 13 11.95 13.38 14.95
CA GLU A 13 11.60 12.05 14.44
C GLU A 13 10.08 11.77 14.49
N MET A 14 9.38 12.26 15.52
CA MET A 14 7.91 12.16 15.58
C MET A 14 7.22 12.91 14.44
N VAL A 15 7.78 14.04 13.98
CA VAL A 15 7.26 14.80 12.85
C VAL A 15 7.48 14.01 11.56
N GLU A 16 8.66 13.42 11.36
CA GLU A 16 8.97 12.60 10.18
C GLU A 16 8.06 11.36 10.07
N VAL A 17 7.90 10.61 11.16
CA VAL A 17 7.01 9.45 11.21
C VAL A 17 5.57 9.85 10.88
N ARG A 18 5.08 10.97 11.44
CA ARG A 18 3.73 11.47 11.14
C ARG A 18 3.59 11.89 9.68
N ALA A 19 4.60 12.56 9.13
CA ALA A 19 4.60 12.98 7.72
C ALA A 19 4.54 11.75 6.80
N ALA A 20 5.33 10.71 7.09
CA ALA A 20 5.30 9.44 6.36
C ALA A 20 3.95 8.72 6.48
N GLN A 21 3.33 8.71 7.66
CA GLN A 21 2.00 8.12 7.86
C GLN A 21 0.91 8.85 7.06
N ARG A 22 0.90 10.19 7.06
CA ARG A 22 -0.11 10.99 6.34
C ARG A 22 -0.01 10.84 4.82
N THR A 23 1.20 10.74 4.30
CA THR A 23 1.47 10.75 2.85
C THR A 23 1.54 9.35 2.28
N PHE A 24 2.48 8.55 2.76
CA PHE A 24 2.90 7.31 2.14
C PHE A 24 2.06 6.14 2.61
N GLU A 25 2.00 5.89 3.91
CA GLU A 25 1.18 4.78 4.45
C GLU A 25 -0.30 5.06 4.22
N GLY A 26 -0.71 6.31 4.45
CA GLY A 26 -2.07 6.76 4.21
C GLY A 26 -2.52 6.59 2.76
N ALA A 27 -1.63 6.72 1.77
CA ALA A 27 -1.97 6.46 0.37
C ALA A 27 -2.36 5.00 0.13
N TYR A 28 -1.57 4.04 0.62
CA TYR A 28 -1.88 2.61 0.48
C TYR A 28 -3.22 2.23 1.11
N VAL A 29 -3.43 2.67 2.35
CA VAL A 29 -4.62 2.33 3.11
C VAL A 29 -5.85 2.95 2.46
N ARG A 30 -5.81 4.23 2.07
CA ARG A 30 -6.94 4.88 1.38
C ARG A 30 -7.26 4.19 0.06
N THR A 31 -6.24 3.89 -0.76
CA THR A 31 -6.46 3.19 -2.03
C THR A 31 -7.09 1.82 -1.81
N ALA A 32 -6.55 1.00 -0.89
CA ALA A 32 -7.09 -0.32 -0.60
C ALA A 32 -8.55 -0.24 -0.09
N LEU A 33 -8.84 0.68 0.83
CA LEU A 33 -10.20 0.91 1.32
C LEU A 33 -11.16 1.29 0.19
N SER A 34 -10.77 2.20 -0.71
CA SER A 34 -11.58 2.54 -1.88
C SER A 34 -11.85 1.34 -2.78
N GLN A 35 -10.84 0.48 -3.02
CA GLN A 35 -11.03 -0.73 -3.82
C GLN A 35 -11.97 -1.73 -3.13
N PHE A 36 -11.83 -1.93 -1.82
CA PHE A 36 -12.72 -2.81 -1.05
C PHE A 36 -14.15 -2.29 -0.98
N SER A 37 -14.33 -0.99 -0.75
CA SER A 37 -15.66 -0.38 -0.77
C SER A 37 -16.34 -0.57 -2.13
N PHE A 38 -15.61 -0.37 -3.22
CA PHE A 38 -16.15 -0.59 -4.56
C PHE A 38 -16.47 -2.07 -4.81
N ALA A 39 -15.59 -2.99 -4.40
CA ALA A 39 -15.84 -4.42 -4.48
C ALA A 39 -17.13 -4.82 -3.74
N LEU A 40 -17.32 -4.33 -2.52
CA LEU A 40 -18.54 -4.59 -1.74
C LEU A 40 -19.79 -4.02 -2.42
N VAL A 41 -19.71 -2.81 -2.98
CA VAL A 41 -20.82 -2.21 -3.74
C VAL A 41 -21.18 -3.09 -4.94
N VAL A 42 -20.18 -3.53 -5.72
CA VAL A 42 -20.42 -4.40 -6.88
C VAL A 42 -21.04 -5.73 -6.46
N LEU A 43 -20.46 -6.40 -5.47
CA LEU A 43 -20.93 -7.71 -5.00
C LEU A 43 -22.32 -7.64 -4.34
N LYS A 44 -22.66 -6.52 -3.70
CA LYS A 44 -23.91 -6.39 -2.93
C LYS A 44 -25.07 -5.83 -3.72
N ILE A 45 -24.82 -4.93 -4.68
CA ILE A 45 -25.87 -4.18 -5.39
C ILE A 45 -26.14 -4.76 -6.79
N PHE A 46 -25.12 -5.24 -7.50
CA PHE A 46 -25.27 -5.67 -8.89
C PHE A 46 -25.64 -7.16 -9.02
N THR A 47 -26.07 -7.54 -10.22
CA THR A 47 -26.41 -8.93 -10.58
C THR A 47 -25.16 -9.82 -10.58
N ALA A 48 -25.38 -11.15 -10.52
CA ALA A 48 -24.31 -12.14 -10.41
C ALA A 48 -23.29 -12.08 -11.58
N GLU A 49 -23.69 -11.56 -12.74
CA GLU A 49 -22.83 -11.34 -13.90
C GLU A 49 -21.63 -10.41 -13.57
N PHE A 50 -21.82 -9.45 -12.67
CA PHE A 50 -20.78 -8.49 -12.30
C PHE A 50 -19.88 -8.98 -11.15
N TYR A 51 -20.09 -10.17 -10.59
CA TYR A 51 -19.34 -10.63 -9.42
C TYR A 51 -17.85 -10.78 -9.70
N SER A 52 -17.47 -11.17 -10.92
CA SER A 52 -16.07 -11.23 -11.34
C SER A 52 -15.39 -9.85 -11.28
N ILE A 53 -16.12 -8.78 -11.57
CA ILE A 53 -15.62 -7.41 -11.42
C ILE A 53 -15.44 -7.07 -9.94
N GLY A 54 -16.43 -7.36 -9.10
CA GLY A 54 -16.30 -7.18 -7.65
C GLY A 54 -15.11 -7.92 -7.06
N ALA A 55 -14.91 -9.17 -7.45
CA ALA A 55 -13.77 -9.99 -7.04
C ALA A 55 -12.43 -9.41 -7.52
N LEU A 56 -12.35 -8.89 -8.75
CA LEU A 56 -11.17 -8.22 -9.28
C LEU A 56 -10.77 -7.02 -8.40
N PHE A 57 -11.73 -6.18 -8.03
CA PHE A 57 -11.49 -5.03 -7.15
C PHE A 57 -11.07 -5.44 -5.73
N ALA A 58 -11.61 -6.55 -5.19
CA ALA A 58 -11.18 -7.09 -3.90
C ALA A 58 -9.73 -7.62 -3.93
N ILE A 59 -9.36 -8.35 -4.99
CA ILE A 59 -7.99 -8.85 -5.18
C ILE A 59 -7.03 -7.68 -5.36
N TYR A 60 -7.40 -6.68 -6.16
CA TYR A 60 -6.59 -5.49 -6.39
C TYR A 60 -6.36 -4.69 -5.08
N GLY A 61 -7.42 -4.43 -4.31
CA GLY A 61 -7.32 -3.80 -2.99
C GLY A 61 -6.42 -4.57 -2.03
N THR A 62 -6.51 -5.91 -2.04
CA THR A 62 -5.64 -6.79 -1.25
C THR A 62 -4.18 -6.67 -1.68
N GLY A 63 -3.91 -6.67 -2.98
CA GLY A 63 -2.55 -6.48 -3.51
C GLY A 63 -1.94 -5.13 -3.08
N VAL A 64 -2.70 -4.04 -3.19
CA VAL A 64 -2.26 -2.71 -2.73
C VAL A 64 -1.99 -2.71 -1.22
N LEU A 65 -2.85 -3.35 -0.42
CA LEU A 65 -2.67 -3.45 1.03
C LEU A 65 -1.41 -4.24 1.40
N ILE A 66 -1.18 -5.40 0.75
CA ILE A 66 0.02 -6.22 0.97
C ILE A 66 1.29 -5.42 0.65
N ILE A 67 1.32 -4.71 -0.48
CA ILE A 67 2.45 -3.84 -0.84
C ILE A 67 2.66 -2.76 0.21
N GLY A 68 1.57 -2.14 0.70
CA GLY A 68 1.61 -1.15 1.76
C GLY A 68 2.18 -1.69 3.07
N LEU A 69 1.72 -2.86 3.52
CA LEU A 69 2.20 -3.53 4.73
C LEU A 69 3.68 -3.94 4.60
N PHE A 70 4.06 -4.50 3.46
CA PHE A 70 5.45 -4.87 3.20
C PHE A 70 6.35 -3.64 3.23
N ARG A 71 5.90 -2.54 2.64
CA ARG A 71 6.66 -1.29 2.62
C ARG A 71 6.74 -0.62 3.98
N ARG A 72 5.69 -0.71 4.80
CA ARG A 72 5.71 -0.32 6.21
C ARG A 72 6.73 -1.14 7.00
N SER A 73 6.78 -2.46 6.79
CA SER A 73 7.77 -3.33 7.44
C SER A 73 9.21 -2.96 7.03
N GLN A 74 9.45 -2.69 5.74
CA GLN A 74 10.76 -2.23 5.26
C GLN A 74 11.14 -0.85 5.79
N GLY A 75 10.22 0.12 5.77
CA GLY A 75 10.44 1.47 6.27
C GLY A 75 10.76 1.47 7.76
N ASN A 76 10.01 0.69 8.55
CA ASN A 76 10.27 0.52 9.98
C ASN A 76 11.67 -0.08 10.21
N ARG A 77 12.07 -1.11 9.45
CA ARG A 77 13.40 -1.74 9.60
C ARG A 77 14.54 -0.84 9.16
N GLN A 78 14.35 -0.04 8.12
CA GLN A 78 15.36 0.90 7.61
C GLN A 78 15.54 2.09 8.58
N PHE A 79 14.45 2.67 9.08
CA PHE A 79 14.48 3.75 10.06
C PHE A 79 15.25 3.37 11.33
N PHE A 80 15.05 2.15 11.85
CA PHE A 80 15.78 1.68 13.03
C PHE A 80 17.21 1.17 12.76
N SER A 81 17.55 0.83 11.51
CA SER A 81 18.88 0.36 11.13
C SER A 81 19.83 1.49 10.73
N GLU A 82 19.29 2.67 10.40
CA GLU A 82 20.04 3.86 9.97
C GLU A 82 20.54 4.70 11.15
N VAL A 83 20.04 4.42 12.36
CA VAL A 83 20.63 4.90 13.62
C VAL A 83 21.86 4.05 13.92
N GLY A 84 23.01 4.43 13.35
CA GLY A 84 24.29 3.77 13.58
C GLY A 84 24.72 3.81 15.04
N GLU A 85 25.50 2.80 15.45
CA GLU A 85 26.11 2.67 16.79
C GLU A 85 26.96 3.90 17.19
N ASP A 86 27.38 4.69 16.20
CA ASP A 86 28.23 5.88 16.33
C ASP A 86 27.46 7.20 16.58
N GLY A 87 26.12 7.17 16.66
CA GLY A 87 25.30 8.37 16.91
C GLY A 87 25.21 9.37 15.75
N ILE A 88 25.81 9.07 14.59
CA ILE A 88 25.75 9.92 13.40
C ILE A 88 24.59 9.47 12.51
N HIS A 89 23.58 10.34 12.36
CA HIS A 89 22.42 10.17 11.49
C HIS A 89 22.85 10.14 10.00
N ARG A 90 23.10 8.95 9.44
CA ARG A 90 23.42 8.81 8.01
C ARG A 90 22.14 8.54 7.22
N HIS A 91 21.35 9.56 6.88
CA HIS A 91 20.14 9.38 6.08
C HIS A 91 20.45 8.99 4.61
N LYS A 92 20.44 7.70 4.29
CA LYS A 92 20.40 7.17 2.93
C LYS A 92 18.94 6.90 2.57
N PHE A 93 18.23 7.97 2.20
CA PHE A 93 16.88 7.89 1.63
C PHE A 93 16.90 7.04 0.35
N ARG A 94 16.48 5.77 0.47
CA ARG A 94 16.21 4.92 -0.69
C ARG A 94 14.83 5.27 -1.23
N THR A 95 14.77 5.77 -2.46
CA THR A 95 13.51 6.20 -3.07
C THR A 95 12.54 5.02 -3.27
N SER A 96 11.26 5.34 -3.30
CA SER A 96 10.12 4.44 -3.41
C SER A 96 9.99 3.69 -4.75
N GLY A 97 10.93 3.85 -5.67
CA GLY A 97 10.78 3.49 -7.09
C GLY A 97 10.33 2.05 -7.34
N ASN A 98 10.88 1.06 -6.64
CA ASN A 98 10.50 -0.34 -6.83
C ASN A 98 9.01 -0.60 -6.50
N ALA A 99 8.52 0.00 -5.42
CA ALA A 99 7.11 -0.15 -5.05
C ALA A 99 6.19 0.57 -6.04
N VAL A 100 6.63 1.71 -6.59
CA VAL A 100 5.88 2.41 -7.64
C VAL A 100 5.75 1.52 -8.88
N LEU A 101 6.86 0.90 -9.33
CA LEU A 101 6.84 -0.01 -10.47
C LEU A 101 5.87 -1.19 -10.26
N VAL A 102 5.93 -1.83 -9.07
CA VAL A 102 5.04 -2.94 -8.74
C VAL A 102 3.57 -2.50 -8.72
N LEU A 103 3.26 -1.34 -8.15
CA LEU A 103 1.90 -0.80 -8.14
C LEU A 103 1.41 -0.46 -9.55
N THR A 104 2.26 0.14 -10.38
CA THR A 104 1.91 0.47 -11.77
C THR A 104 1.60 -0.80 -12.57
N ALA A 105 2.42 -1.85 -12.43
CA ALA A 105 2.19 -3.13 -13.09
C ALA A 105 0.88 -3.78 -12.60
N LEU A 106 0.64 -3.76 -11.28
CA LEU A 106 -0.60 -4.26 -10.68
C LEU A 106 -1.84 -3.50 -11.20
N SER A 107 -1.76 -2.17 -11.28
CA SER A 107 -2.84 -1.33 -11.83
C SER A 107 -3.12 -1.66 -13.29
N ILE A 108 -2.08 -1.76 -14.13
CA ILE A 108 -2.25 -2.09 -15.56
C ILE A 108 -2.91 -3.45 -15.73
N ALA A 109 -2.46 -4.46 -14.97
CA ALA A 109 -3.06 -5.79 -15.00
C ALA A 109 -4.55 -5.76 -14.59
N ALA A 110 -4.87 -5.06 -13.50
CA ALA A 110 -6.25 -4.91 -13.04
C ALA A 110 -7.14 -4.22 -14.09
N TYR A 111 -6.67 -3.15 -14.71
CA TYR A 111 -7.41 -2.45 -15.77
C TYR A 111 -7.60 -3.32 -17.02
N ALA A 112 -6.58 -4.08 -17.43
CA ALA A 112 -6.70 -5.00 -18.55
C ALA A 112 -7.74 -6.09 -18.27
N CYS A 113 -7.73 -6.69 -17.07
CA CYS A 113 -8.74 -7.65 -16.65
C CYS A 113 -10.15 -7.02 -16.61
N LEU A 114 -10.27 -5.80 -16.11
CA LEU A 114 -11.55 -5.08 -16.07
C LEU A 114 -12.11 -4.91 -17.47
N ILE A 115 -11.31 -4.42 -18.42
CA ILE A 115 -11.71 -4.27 -19.83
C ILE A 115 -12.16 -5.62 -20.40
N GLY A 116 -11.39 -6.69 -20.18
CA GLY A 116 -11.76 -8.03 -20.65
C GLY A 116 -13.09 -8.53 -20.09
N LEU A 117 -13.33 -8.35 -18.79
CA LEU A 117 -14.59 -8.72 -18.14
C LEU A 117 -15.77 -7.87 -18.66
N THR A 118 -15.56 -6.57 -18.86
CA THR A 118 -16.60 -5.68 -19.39
C THR A 118 -16.97 -6.03 -20.84
N LEU A 119 -15.98 -6.37 -21.68
CA LEU A 119 -16.24 -6.81 -23.06
C LEU A 119 -16.98 -8.14 -23.10
N ASN A 120 -16.69 -9.07 -22.18
CA ASN A 120 -17.40 -10.33 -22.09
C ASN A 120 -18.87 -10.16 -21.67
N LEU A 121 -19.16 -9.19 -20.80
CA LEU A 121 -20.54 -8.88 -20.39
C LEU A 121 -21.37 -8.20 -21.48
N SER A 122 -20.72 -7.54 -22.44
CA SER A 122 -21.38 -6.86 -23.55
C SER A 122 -21.85 -7.81 -24.65
N ASN A 123 -21.43 -9.07 -24.62
CA ASN A 123 -21.58 -10.03 -25.72
C ASN A 123 -22.51 -11.17 -25.30
#